data_AF-A0A2E7U231-F1
#
_entry.id   AF-A0A2E7U231-F1
#
_cell.length_a   1.000
_cell.length_b   1.000
_cell.length_c   1.000
_cell.angle_alpha   90.00
_cell.angle_beta   90.00
_cell.angle_gamma   90.00
#
_symmetry.space_group_name_H-M   'P 1'
#
loop_
_entity.id
_entity.type
_entity.pdbx_description
1 polymer ?
#
loop_
_entity_poly.entity_id
_entity_poly.type
_entity_poly.pdbx_seq_one_letter_code
_entity_poly.pdbx_strand_id
1 'polypeptide(L)'
;MTSWEGIPDILAVIESAKARNGYQALQSYVAKMLPEADKRDRDEAVEVALEVIESVPVFLASARQEAEDRGLSSVVNPLLDCAERYYLQPFDLIPEMTQGLPGLLDDSYLVIRILQNLEYGSESFLDWDLDYPVRFLDRLIDRSIADRLDLIAFQVMEELALDREELWQKISHPA
;
A
#
# COMPACT_ATOMS: atom_id res chain seq x y z
N MET A 1 -1.25 -10.25 -21.68
CA MET A 1 -2.03 -10.92 -20.61
C MET A 1 -2.43 -9.82 -19.65
N THR A 2 -3.72 -9.57 -19.50
CA THR A 2 -4.27 -8.46 -18.71
C THR A 2 -4.13 -8.77 -17.22
N SER A 3 -3.47 -7.87 -16.49
CA SER A 3 -3.03 -7.93 -15.09
C SER A 3 -4.15 -7.77 -14.06
N TRP A 4 -5.31 -8.41 -14.27
CA TRP A 4 -6.46 -8.34 -13.36
C TRP A 4 -6.54 -9.53 -12.38
N GLU A 5 -5.57 -10.44 -12.43
CA GLU A 5 -5.58 -11.67 -11.61
C GLU A 5 -5.14 -11.43 -10.15
N GLY A 6 -4.36 -10.38 -9.84
CA GLY A 6 -3.81 -10.16 -8.51
C GLY A 6 -4.81 -9.68 -7.45
N ILE A 7 -5.81 -8.87 -7.83
CA ILE A 7 -6.78 -8.28 -6.89
C ILE A 7 -7.61 -9.35 -6.15
N PRO A 8 -8.21 -10.35 -6.83
CA PRO A 8 -8.89 -11.46 -6.15
C PRO A 8 -7.99 -12.21 -5.17
N ASP A 9 -6.71 -12.40 -5.50
CA ASP A 9 -5.76 -13.08 -4.64
C ASP A 9 -5.40 -12.24 -3.40
N ILE A 10 -5.23 -10.92 -3.55
CA ILE A 10 -5.03 -9.99 -2.44
C ILE A 10 -6.24 -10.01 -1.49
N LEU A 11 -7.46 -9.99 -2.03
CA LEU A 11 -8.68 -10.13 -1.23
C LEU A 11 -8.69 -11.46 -0.46
N ALA A 12 -8.28 -12.56 -1.09
CA ALA A 12 -8.18 -13.85 -0.43
C ALA A 12 -7.12 -13.87 0.69
N VAL A 13 -5.99 -13.17 0.51
CA VAL A 13 -4.95 -12.98 1.53
C VAL A 13 -5.51 -12.21 2.73
N ILE A 14 -6.21 -11.10 2.51
CA ILE A 14 -6.84 -10.28 3.56
C ILE A 14 -7.89 -11.09 4.32
N GLU A 15 -8.79 -11.79 3.63
CA GLU A 15 -9.83 -12.61 4.27
C GLU A 15 -9.23 -13.79 5.04
N SER A 16 -8.17 -14.41 4.51
CA SER A 16 -7.40 -15.44 5.23
C SER A 16 -6.71 -14.88 6.47
N ALA A 17 -6.17 -13.67 6.42
CA ALA A 17 -5.58 -12.99 7.56
C ALA A 17 -6.63 -12.69 8.64
N LYS A 18 -7.83 -12.24 8.26
CA LYS A 18 -8.97 -12.02 9.16
C LYS A 18 -9.42 -13.31 9.85
N ALA A 19 -9.55 -14.41 9.09
CA ALA A 19 -10.02 -15.70 9.59
C ALA A 19 -9.09 -16.36 10.63
N ARG A 20 -7.79 -16.02 10.63
CA ARG A 20 -6.77 -16.58 11.53
C ARG A 20 -6.59 -15.78 12.82
N ASN A 21 -7.69 -15.42 13.49
CA ASN A 21 -7.69 -14.50 14.64
C ASN A 21 -7.02 -13.14 14.36
N GLY A 22 -7.04 -12.70 13.09
CA GLY A 22 -6.29 -11.52 12.65
C GLY A 22 -6.67 -10.25 13.41
N TYR A 23 -7.93 -10.11 13.79
CA TYR A 23 -8.40 -8.97 14.57
C TYR A 23 -7.76 -8.92 15.97
N GLN A 24 -7.69 -10.05 16.68
CA GLN A 24 -7.05 -10.12 18.00
C GLN A 24 -5.53 -9.89 17.89
N ALA A 25 -4.90 -10.38 16.82
CA ALA A 25 -3.50 -10.10 16.55
C ALA A 25 -3.25 -8.61 16.29
N LEU A 26 -4.13 -7.96 15.52
CA LEU A 26 -4.09 -6.52 15.26
C LEU A 26 -4.29 -5.70 16.54
N GLN A 27 -5.26 -6.06 17.38
CA GLN A 27 -5.42 -5.44 18.71
C GLN A 27 -4.16 -5.54 19.56
N SER A 28 -3.54 -6.72 19.60
CA SER A 28 -2.32 -6.97 20.38
C SER A 28 -1.13 -6.16 19.84
N TYR A 29 -1.03 -6.06 18.51
CA TYR A 29 -0.01 -5.28 17.82
C TYR A 29 -0.18 -3.78 18.10
N VAL A 30 -1.38 -3.22 17.89
CA VAL A 30 -1.68 -1.81 18.16
C VAL A 30 -1.42 -1.47 19.63
N ALA A 31 -1.80 -2.34 20.56
CA ALA A 31 -1.52 -2.14 21.98
C ALA A 31 -0.02 -2.10 22.32
N LYS A 32 0.81 -2.82 21.57
CA LYS A 32 2.27 -2.78 21.70
C LYS A 32 2.87 -1.51 21.10
N MET A 33 2.35 -1.05 19.95
CA MET A 33 2.87 0.12 19.25
C MET A 33 2.41 1.45 19.87
N LEU A 34 1.23 1.46 20.50
CA LEU A 34 0.65 2.62 21.17
C LEU A 34 0.44 2.34 22.67
N PRO A 35 1.51 2.15 23.47
CA PRO A 35 1.39 1.76 24.87
C PRO A 35 0.76 2.83 25.76
N GLU A 36 0.91 4.10 25.39
CA GLU A 36 0.39 5.27 26.13
C GLU A 36 -1.06 5.63 25.74
N ALA A 37 -1.59 5.03 24.66
CA ALA A 37 -2.95 5.30 24.22
C ALA A 37 -3.97 4.58 25.11
N ASP A 38 -5.10 5.24 25.36
CA ASP A 38 -6.17 4.63 26.14
C ASP A 38 -6.86 3.49 25.36
N LYS A 39 -7.84 2.83 25.98
CA LYS A 39 -8.53 1.72 25.31
C LYS A 39 -9.29 2.20 24.06
N ARG A 40 -9.98 3.34 24.15
CA ARG A 40 -10.83 3.83 23.06
C ARG A 40 -9.99 4.21 21.85
N ASP A 41 -8.89 4.93 22.08
CA ASP A 41 -7.99 5.36 21.02
C ASP A 41 -7.29 4.17 20.35
N ARG A 42 -6.99 3.09 21.11
CA ARG A 42 -6.47 1.84 20.54
C ARG A 42 -7.51 1.07 19.73
N ASP A 43 -8.75 0.99 20.22
CA ASP A 43 -9.84 0.34 19.48
C ASP A 43 -10.09 1.09 18.15
N GLU A 44 -10.09 2.43 18.17
CA GLU A 44 -10.17 3.25 16.95
C GLU A 44 -8.99 3.01 15.99
N ALA A 45 -7.76 2.94 16.51
CA ALA A 45 -6.60 2.64 15.69
C ALA A 45 -6.67 1.23 15.06
N VAL A 46 -7.26 0.24 15.73
CA VAL A 46 -7.47 -1.09 15.13
C VAL A 46 -8.45 -1.02 13.96
N GLU A 47 -9.54 -0.28 14.09
CA GLU A 47 -10.52 -0.11 13.01
C GLU A 47 -9.90 0.61 11.80
N VAL A 48 -9.17 1.70 12.03
CA VAL A 48 -8.49 2.43 10.95
C VAL A 48 -7.42 1.56 10.29
N ALA A 49 -6.65 0.79 11.06
CA ALA A 49 -5.66 -0.14 10.50
C ALA A 49 -6.31 -1.20 9.61
N LEU A 50 -7.45 -1.76 10.02
CA LEU A 50 -8.20 -2.71 9.21
C LEU A 50 -8.75 -2.05 7.94
N GLU A 51 -9.33 -0.86 8.05
CA GLU A 51 -9.86 -0.10 6.90
C GLU A 51 -8.77 0.17 5.86
N VAL A 52 -7.57 0.54 6.30
CA VAL A 52 -6.42 0.75 5.40
C VAL A 52 -6.05 -0.53 4.66
N ILE A 53 -5.93 -1.66 5.38
CA ILE A 53 -5.65 -2.98 4.78
C ILE A 53 -6.72 -3.35 3.75
N GLU A 54 -8.00 -3.18 4.10
CA GLU A 54 -9.14 -3.52 3.24
C GLU A 54 -9.28 -2.58 2.03
N SER A 55 -8.72 -1.37 2.11
CA SER A 55 -8.75 -0.39 1.02
C SER A 55 -7.70 -0.64 -0.07
N VAL A 56 -6.63 -1.41 0.21
CA VAL A 56 -5.55 -1.68 -0.76
C VAL A 56 -6.05 -2.22 -2.11
N PRO A 57 -6.91 -3.26 -2.17
CA PRO A 57 -7.49 -3.73 -3.43
C PRO A 57 -8.22 -2.64 -4.22
N VAL A 58 -8.93 -1.76 -3.51
CA VAL A 58 -9.68 -0.65 -4.11
C VAL A 58 -8.71 0.38 -4.66
N PHE A 59 -7.64 0.70 -3.92
CA PHE A 59 -6.59 1.60 -4.37
C PHE A 59 -5.92 1.16 -5.67
N LEU A 60 -5.54 -0.12 -5.73
CA LEU A 60 -4.94 -0.73 -6.92
C LEU A 60 -5.93 -0.74 -8.11
N ALA A 61 -7.19 -1.10 -7.88
CA ALA A 61 -8.22 -1.12 -8.92
C ALA A 61 -8.42 0.25 -9.56
N SER A 62 -8.57 1.31 -8.75
CA SER A 62 -8.77 2.65 -9.30
C SER A 62 -7.51 3.19 -9.96
N ALA A 63 -6.31 2.89 -9.45
CA ALA A 63 -5.08 3.29 -10.13
C ALA A 63 -4.94 2.63 -11.52
N ARG A 64 -5.39 1.37 -11.66
CA ARG A 64 -5.45 0.70 -12.98
C ARG A 64 -6.47 1.37 -13.90
N GLN A 65 -7.66 1.66 -13.39
CA GLN A 65 -8.72 2.31 -14.17
C GLN A 65 -8.28 3.70 -14.64
N GLU A 66 -7.71 4.50 -13.74
CA GLU A 66 -7.21 5.83 -14.07
C GLU A 66 -6.08 5.78 -15.11
N ALA A 67 -5.19 4.79 -14.99
CA ALA A 67 -4.16 4.58 -15.99
C ALA A 67 -4.73 4.22 -17.36
N GLU A 68 -5.82 3.44 -17.41
CA GLU A 68 -6.53 3.17 -18.66
C GLU A 68 -7.17 4.43 -19.23
N ASP A 69 -7.89 5.18 -18.40
CA ASP A 69 -8.61 6.39 -18.80
C ASP A 69 -7.65 7.48 -19.33
N ARG A 70 -6.45 7.59 -18.74
CA ARG A 70 -5.40 8.52 -19.19
C ARG A 70 -4.48 7.96 -20.28
N GLY A 71 -4.66 6.71 -20.72
CA GLY A 71 -3.77 6.06 -21.70
C GLY A 71 -2.35 5.78 -21.17
N LEU A 72 -2.19 5.73 -19.86
CA LEU A 72 -0.95 5.49 -19.12
C LEU A 72 -0.79 4.04 -18.66
N SER A 73 -1.66 3.11 -19.07
CA SER A 73 -1.62 1.70 -18.64
C SER A 73 -0.27 1.02 -18.89
N SER A 74 0.39 1.33 -20.02
CA SER A 74 1.71 0.79 -20.32
C SER A 74 2.76 1.12 -19.24
N VAL A 75 2.48 2.11 -18.39
CA VAL A 75 3.36 2.69 -17.39
C VAL A 75 2.97 2.36 -15.98
N VAL A 76 1.73 2.65 -15.66
CA VAL A 76 1.26 2.50 -14.32
C VAL A 76 1.09 1.00 -14.04
N ASN A 77 0.69 0.19 -15.02
CA ASN A 77 0.49 -1.24 -14.77
C ASN A 77 1.77 -1.95 -14.30
N PRO A 78 2.97 -1.77 -14.89
CA PRO A 78 4.21 -2.32 -14.32
C PRO A 78 4.47 -1.96 -12.85
N LEU A 79 4.14 -0.72 -12.44
CA LEU A 79 4.25 -0.28 -11.05
C LEU A 79 3.23 -0.97 -10.16
N LEU A 80 1.99 -1.06 -10.61
CA LEU A 80 0.90 -1.73 -9.89
C LEU A 80 1.11 -3.24 -9.80
N ASP A 81 1.65 -3.87 -10.83
CA ASP A 81 2.04 -5.28 -10.83
C ASP A 81 3.13 -5.54 -9.77
N CYS A 82 4.06 -4.60 -9.60
CA CYS A 82 5.07 -4.68 -8.54
C CYS A 82 4.44 -4.55 -7.15
N ALA A 83 3.54 -3.56 -6.96
CA ALA A 83 2.81 -3.35 -5.72
C ALA A 83 1.95 -4.57 -5.33
N GLU A 84 1.23 -5.16 -6.29
CA GLU A 84 0.47 -6.40 -6.09
C GLU A 84 1.38 -7.57 -5.69
N ARG A 85 2.55 -7.68 -6.34
CA ARG A 85 3.51 -8.75 -6.03
C ARG A 85 4.08 -8.62 -4.63
N TYR A 86 4.32 -7.42 -4.11
CA TYR A 86 4.73 -7.27 -2.71
C TYR A 86 3.67 -7.81 -1.76
N TYR A 87 2.41 -7.49 -2.02
CA TYR A 87 1.30 -7.96 -1.19
C TYR A 87 1.07 -9.49 -1.27
N LEU A 88 1.36 -10.11 -2.42
CA LEU A 88 1.19 -11.55 -2.65
C LEU A 88 2.44 -12.39 -2.30
N GLN A 89 3.61 -11.76 -2.35
CA GLN A 89 4.92 -12.34 -2.03
C GLN A 89 5.63 -11.43 -1.01
N PRO A 90 5.09 -11.37 0.21
CA PRO A 90 5.49 -10.44 1.24
C PRO A 90 6.98 -10.54 1.55
N PHE A 91 7.59 -9.37 1.70
CA PHE A 91 9.00 -9.21 2.04
C PHE A 91 9.10 -8.88 3.52
N ASP A 92 8.72 -9.83 4.38
CA ASP A 92 8.52 -9.69 5.84
C ASP A 92 9.54 -8.76 6.52
N LEU A 93 9.17 -7.48 6.68
CA LEU A 93 9.90 -6.56 7.56
C LEU A 93 9.23 -6.52 8.93
N ILE A 94 7.90 -6.61 8.95
CA ILE A 94 7.11 -7.06 10.08
C ILE A 94 6.93 -8.57 9.89
N PRO A 95 7.50 -9.44 10.75
CA PRO A 95 7.42 -10.88 10.56
C PRO A 95 5.97 -11.36 10.43
N GLU A 96 5.59 -11.87 9.25
CA GLU A 96 4.27 -12.49 9.03
C GLU A 96 4.06 -13.70 9.92
N MET A 97 5.18 -14.29 10.36
CA MET A 97 5.27 -15.49 11.18
C MET A 97 4.60 -15.40 12.57
N THR A 98 4.00 -14.25 12.94
CA THR A 98 3.18 -14.12 14.17
C THR A 98 1.69 -13.80 13.97
N GLN A 99 1.19 -13.97 12.73
CA GLN A 99 -0.21 -14.23 12.34
C GLN A 99 -1.13 -13.03 12.08
N GLY A 100 -1.53 -12.89 10.81
CA GLY A 100 -2.76 -12.20 10.41
C GLY A 100 -2.55 -10.76 9.97
N LEU A 101 -3.56 -9.93 10.21
CA LEU A 101 -3.62 -8.53 9.77
C LEU A 101 -2.38 -7.66 10.09
N PRO A 102 -1.64 -7.83 11.21
CA PRO A 102 -0.45 -7.01 11.47
C PRO A 102 0.64 -7.09 10.40
N GLY A 103 0.82 -8.26 9.78
CA GLY A 103 1.82 -8.45 8.72
C GLY A 103 1.40 -7.84 7.39
N LEU A 104 0.17 -7.35 7.26
CA LEU A 104 -0.28 -6.62 6.07
C LEU A 104 -0.07 -5.12 6.21
N LEU A 105 0.39 -4.62 7.37
CA LEU A 105 0.57 -3.19 7.62
C LEU A 105 1.76 -2.63 6.83
N ASP A 106 2.88 -3.34 6.78
CA ASP A 106 4.05 -2.98 5.96
C ASP A 106 3.77 -3.14 4.47
N ASP A 107 3.05 -4.18 4.06
CA ASP A 107 2.62 -4.33 2.66
C ASP A 107 1.68 -3.21 2.23
N SER A 108 0.67 -2.89 3.06
CA SER A 108 -0.25 -1.78 2.80
C SER A 108 0.48 -0.46 2.73
N TYR A 109 1.44 -0.23 3.64
CA TYR A 109 2.30 0.95 3.61
C TYR A 109 3.06 1.04 2.29
N LEU A 110 3.72 -0.04 1.87
CA LEU A 110 4.52 -0.07 0.64
C LEU A 110 3.67 0.22 -0.60
N VAL A 111 2.50 -0.43 -0.72
CA VAL A 111 1.57 -0.18 -1.83
C VAL A 111 1.15 1.29 -1.87
N ILE A 112 0.76 1.86 -0.73
CA ILE A 112 0.32 3.26 -0.68
C ILE A 112 1.48 4.21 -1.01
N ARG A 113 2.71 3.93 -0.55
CA ARG A 113 3.89 4.71 -0.92
C ARG A 113 4.20 4.64 -2.42
N ILE A 114 4.04 3.49 -3.07
CA ILE A 114 4.18 3.37 -4.53
C ILE A 114 3.12 4.22 -5.23
N LEU A 115 1.87 4.19 -4.75
CA LEU A 115 0.78 4.99 -5.31
C LEU A 115 1.00 6.50 -5.11
N GLN A 116 1.48 6.95 -3.95
CA GLN A 116 1.82 8.36 -3.72
C GLN A 116 2.90 8.86 -4.69
N ASN A 117 3.83 8.00 -5.12
CA ASN A 117 4.80 8.39 -6.13
C ASN A 117 4.19 8.59 -7.52
N LEU A 118 2.99 8.07 -7.80
CA LEU A 118 2.23 8.37 -9.02
C LEU A 118 1.58 9.76 -8.98
N GLU A 119 1.36 10.34 -7.79
CA GLU A 119 0.79 11.68 -7.63
C GLU A 119 1.79 12.81 -7.93
N TYR A 120 3.02 12.49 -8.36
CA TYR A 120 4.03 13.50 -8.73
C TYR A 120 3.66 14.17 -10.07
N GLY A 121 2.83 15.21 -10.01
CA GLY A 121 2.38 16.01 -11.15
C GLY A 121 1.56 17.22 -10.68
N SER A 122 1.14 18.09 -11.61
CA SER A 122 0.30 19.25 -11.28
C SER A 122 -1.15 18.89 -10.95
N GLU A 123 -1.57 17.68 -11.31
CA GLU A 123 -2.90 17.12 -11.04
C GLU A 123 -2.75 15.80 -10.31
N SER A 124 -3.61 15.58 -9.30
CA SER A 124 -3.60 14.32 -8.57
C SER A 124 -3.88 13.15 -9.52
N PHE A 125 -3.15 12.06 -9.35
CA PHE A 125 -3.41 10.84 -10.10
C PHE A 125 -4.70 10.19 -9.60
N LEU A 126 -4.88 10.07 -8.28
CA LEU A 126 -6.10 9.54 -7.65
C LEU A 126 -6.89 10.65 -6.94
N ASP A 127 -8.21 10.51 -6.85
CA ASP A 127 -9.09 11.40 -6.06
C ASP A 127 -9.18 10.97 -4.58
N TRP A 128 -8.09 10.45 -4.02
CA TRP A 128 -8.02 9.98 -2.65
C TRP A 128 -6.88 10.63 -1.88
N ASP A 129 -7.11 10.92 -0.60
CA ASP A 129 -6.07 11.33 0.33
C ASP A 129 -5.25 10.12 0.77
N LEU A 130 -4.14 9.86 0.09
CA LEU A 130 -3.18 8.83 0.46
C LEU A 130 -2.26 9.27 1.62
N ASP A 131 -2.21 10.56 1.96
CA ASP A 131 -1.35 11.04 3.05
C ASP A 131 -1.87 10.62 4.42
N TYR A 132 -3.20 10.64 4.61
CA TYR A 132 -3.81 10.17 5.86
C TYR A 132 -3.42 8.72 6.21
N PRO A 133 -3.65 7.71 5.36
CA PRO A 133 -3.31 6.34 5.69
C PRO A 133 -1.80 6.14 5.87
N VAL A 134 -0.93 6.84 5.12
CA VAL A 134 0.53 6.77 5.34
C VAL A 134 0.92 7.33 6.70
N ARG A 135 0.47 8.54 7.05
CA ARG A 135 0.74 9.14 8.37
C ARG A 135 0.15 8.30 9.51
N PHE A 136 -0.96 7.61 9.26
CA PHE A 136 -1.55 6.68 10.20
C PHE A 136 -0.63 5.47 10.41
N LEU A 137 -0.22 4.80 9.33
CA LEU A 137 0.65 3.62 9.37
C LEU A 137 2.04 3.94 9.94
N ASP A 138 2.57 5.14 9.69
CA ASP A 138 3.83 5.64 10.30
C ASP A 138 3.82 5.61 11.84
N ARG A 139 2.64 5.65 12.47
CA ARG A 139 2.51 5.54 13.93
C ARG A 139 2.49 4.09 14.42
N LEU A 140 2.15 3.16 13.53
CA LEU A 140 2.04 1.74 13.83
C LEU A 140 3.26 0.94 13.38
N ILE A 141 4.06 1.46 12.47
CA ILE A 141 5.26 0.81 11.94
C ILE A 141 6.49 1.45 12.59
N ASP A 142 7.46 0.62 13.00
CA ASP A 142 8.73 1.13 13.53
C ASP A 142 9.45 1.99 12.48
N ARG A 143 10.05 3.11 12.89
CA ARG A 143 10.68 4.06 11.96
C ARG A 143 11.73 3.41 11.07
N SER A 144 12.51 2.46 11.59
CA SER A 144 13.53 1.76 10.79
C SER A 144 12.94 0.86 9.70
N ILE A 145 11.75 0.32 9.94
CA ILE A 145 10.98 -0.45 8.95
C ILE A 145 10.41 0.52 7.92
N ALA A 146 9.77 1.62 8.35
CA ALA A 146 9.23 2.63 7.45
C ALA A 146 10.31 3.23 6.52
N ASP A 147 11.50 3.55 7.05
CA ASP A 147 12.64 4.04 6.25
C ASP A 147 13.07 3.03 5.18
N ARG A 148 13.02 1.73 5.50
CA ARG A 148 13.36 0.67 4.54
C ARG A 148 12.28 0.51 3.47
N LEU A 149 11.01 0.58 3.85
CA LEU A 149 9.89 0.53 2.91
C LEU A 149 9.90 1.75 1.97
N ASP A 150 10.23 2.94 2.50
CA ASP A 150 10.40 4.16 1.71
C ASP A 150 11.50 4.00 0.66
N LEU A 151 12.62 3.39 1.04
CA LEU A 151 13.70 3.10 0.12
C LEU A 151 13.28 2.10 -0.96
N ILE A 152 12.54 1.05 -0.60
CA ILE A 152 12.03 0.07 -1.57
C ILE A 152 11.06 0.74 -2.55
N ALA A 153 10.11 1.54 -2.05
CA ALA A 153 9.18 2.29 -2.89
C ALA A 153 9.92 3.21 -3.86
N PHE A 154 10.94 3.93 -3.38
CA PHE A 154 11.77 4.80 -4.21
C PHE A 154 12.55 4.02 -5.27
N GLN A 155 13.16 2.89 -4.91
CA GLN A 155 13.91 2.04 -5.84
C GLN A 155 13.02 1.47 -6.95
N VAL A 156 11.82 1.02 -6.61
CA VAL A 156 10.85 0.52 -7.61
C VAL A 156 10.48 1.62 -8.61
N MET A 157 10.27 2.85 -8.12
CA MET A 157 10.03 4.00 -8.98
C MET A 157 11.23 4.32 -9.86
N GLU A 158 12.45 4.30 -9.31
CA GLU A 158 13.68 4.60 -10.05
C GLU A 158 13.99 3.55 -11.11
N GLU A 159 13.91 2.25 -10.78
CA GLU A 159 14.12 1.15 -11.72
C GLU A 159 13.16 1.22 -12.91
N LEU A 160 11.89 1.54 -12.64
CA LEU A 160 10.87 1.66 -13.68
C LEU A 160 10.91 3.03 -14.39
N ALA A 161 11.48 4.06 -13.78
CA ALA A 161 11.71 5.38 -14.38
C ALA A 161 12.96 5.42 -15.28
N LEU A 162 14.01 4.65 -14.97
CA LEU A 162 15.21 4.52 -15.81
C LEU A 162 14.90 3.89 -17.17
N ASP A 163 13.86 3.06 -17.27
CA ASP A 163 13.33 2.59 -18.54
C ASP A 163 12.58 3.70 -19.33
N ARG A 164 12.28 4.85 -18.70
CA ARG A 164 11.11 5.70 -19.02
C ARG A 164 11.28 7.20 -18.73
N GLU A 165 12.47 7.78 -18.88
CA GLU A 165 12.68 9.25 -18.86
C GLU A 165 11.73 10.01 -19.82
N GLU A 166 11.32 9.36 -20.92
CA GLU A 166 10.33 9.85 -21.90
C GLU A 166 8.90 10.00 -21.35
N LEU A 167 8.67 9.49 -20.15
CA LEU A 167 7.35 9.20 -19.63
C LEU A 167 6.90 10.21 -18.58
N TRP A 168 7.82 10.64 -17.72
CA TRP A 168 7.63 11.82 -16.88
C TRP A 168 7.40 13.09 -17.70
N GLN A 169 7.97 13.15 -18.91
CA GLN A 169 7.68 14.20 -19.89
C GLN A 169 6.22 14.18 -20.37
N LYS A 170 5.59 13.01 -20.50
CA LYS A 170 4.18 12.86 -20.94
C LYS A 170 3.17 13.13 -19.81
N ILE A 171 3.51 12.79 -18.56
CA ILE A 171 2.67 13.08 -17.39
C ILE A 171 2.70 14.59 -17.07
N SER A 172 3.84 15.26 -17.28
CA SER A 172 4.02 16.68 -16.93
C SER A 172 3.53 17.67 -18.01
N HIS A 173 3.12 17.20 -19.19
CA HIS A 173 2.59 18.06 -20.27
C HIS A 173 1.13 17.68 -20.55
N PRO A 174 0.14 18.40 -19.99
CA PRO A 174 -1.22 18.31 -20.48
C PRO A 174 -1.26 18.84 -21.92
N ALA A 175 -1.90 18.10 -22.82
CA ALA A 175 -2.12 18.51 -24.21
C ALA A 175 -3.17 19.63 -24.33
#